data_AF-A0A441UP89-F1
#
_entry.id   AF-A0A441UP89-F1
#
_cell.length_a   1.000
_cell.length_b   1.000
_cell.length_c   1.000
_cell.angle_alpha   90.00
_cell.angle_beta   90.00
_cell.angle_gamma   90.00
#
_symmetry.space_group_name_H-M   'P 1'
#
loop_
_entity.id
_entity.type
_entity.pdbx_description
1 polymer ?
#
loop_
_entity_poly.entity_id
_entity_poly.type
_entity_poly.pdbx_seq_one_letter_code
_entity_poly.pdbx_strand_id
1 'polypeptide(L)'
;ALSSLSVARATSLDSALIAYLESLSLRGYFYLYGARRGLRQRIADFFLHDWPGAIRDLWRETLVSVALMFVGIGAGAWLVASDTGWFDAIIPAGLAAGRGPDASAELLRSMLYDGDNGFLSGFAAYLFTHNVQVAILAFALGFAFAVPTVLLMLFNGCMLGALFWVYWAKGLGMELGGWLAIHGTTEL
;
A
#
# COMPACT_ATOMS: atom_id res chain seq x y z
N ALA A 1 -25.66 30.12 35.62
CA ALA A 1 -26.48 29.86 34.42
C ALA A 1 -27.28 28.56 34.56
N LEU A 2 -26.65 27.38 34.55
CA LEU A 2 -27.35 26.08 34.66
C LEU A 2 -28.15 25.91 35.97
N SER A 3 -27.57 26.32 37.11
CA SER A 3 -28.28 26.34 38.41
C SER A 3 -29.49 27.30 38.39
N SER A 4 -29.31 28.49 37.84
CA SER A 4 -30.37 29.50 37.68
C SER A 4 -31.49 29.06 36.73
N LEU A 5 -31.16 28.32 35.66
CA LEU A 5 -32.14 27.73 34.73
C LEU A 5 -32.95 26.60 35.39
N SER A 6 -32.29 25.75 36.18
CA SER A 6 -32.95 24.68 36.93
C SER A 6 -33.95 25.24 37.95
N VAL A 7 -33.59 26.34 38.63
CA VAL A 7 -34.52 27.05 39.52
C VAL A 7 -35.65 27.68 38.70
N ALA A 8 -35.36 28.39 37.62
CA ALA A 8 -36.39 29.05 36.80
C ALA A 8 -37.46 28.09 36.23
N ARG A 9 -37.06 26.87 35.82
CA ARG A 9 -38.00 25.82 35.38
C ARG A 9 -38.82 25.23 36.53
N ALA A 10 -38.23 25.09 37.73
CA ALA A 10 -38.90 24.53 38.91
C ALA A 10 -39.93 25.51 39.53
N THR A 11 -39.71 26.82 39.43
CA THR A 11 -40.61 27.85 39.97
C THR A 11 -41.63 28.41 38.96
N SER A 12 -41.70 27.88 37.73
CA SER A 12 -42.59 28.36 36.66
C SER A 12 -42.47 29.87 36.37
N LEU A 13 -41.23 30.37 36.30
CA LEU A 13 -40.93 31.77 35.97
C LEU A 13 -41.19 32.07 34.48
N ASP A 14 -41.24 33.37 34.16
CA ASP A 14 -41.53 33.91 32.82
C ASP A 14 -40.79 33.17 31.69
N SER A 15 -41.52 32.84 30.62
CA SER A 15 -41.02 32.04 29.50
C SER A 15 -39.85 32.72 28.79
N ALA A 16 -39.83 34.06 28.76
CA ALA A 16 -38.74 34.84 28.20
C ALA A 16 -37.43 34.64 28.98
N LEU A 17 -37.50 34.51 30.31
CA LEU A 17 -36.32 34.27 31.16
C LEU A 17 -35.79 32.85 30.99
N ILE A 18 -36.67 31.85 30.88
CA ILE A 18 -36.29 30.45 30.63
C ILE A 18 -35.57 30.33 29.27
N ALA A 19 -36.14 30.91 28.21
CA ALA A 19 -35.52 30.88 26.87
C ALA A 19 -34.16 31.60 26.85
N TYR A 20 -34.03 32.73 27.55
CA TYR A 20 -32.76 33.43 27.69
C TYR A 20 -31.69 32.56 28.38
N LEU A 21 -32.03 31.96 29.53
CA LEU A 21 -31.11 31.12 30.30
C LEU A 21 -30.73 29.82 29.58
N GLU A 22 -31.64 29.23 28.79
CA GLU A 22 -31.34 28.11 27.89
C GLU A 22 -30.33 28.51 26.82
N SER A 23 -30.58 29.63 26.12
CA SER A 23 -29.67 30.11 25.08
C SER A 23 -28.27 30.42 25.62
N LEU A 24 -28.19 31.00 26.82
CA LEU A 24 -26.93 31.31 27.50
C LEU A 24 -26.18 30.03 27.91
N SER A 25 -26.91 29.03 28.41
CA SER A 25 -26.34 27.74 28.82
C SER A 25 -25.86 26.94 27.61
N LEU A 26 -26.60 26.94 26.50
CA LEU A 26 -26.21 26.32 25.24
C LEU A 26 -24.94 26.96 24.65
N ARG A 27 -24.86 28.30 24.65
CA ARG A 27 -23.64 29.01 24.21
C ARG A 27 -22.43 28.68 25.08
N GLY A 28 -22.61 28.63 26.40
CA GLY A 28 -21.56 28.19 27.33
C GLY A 28 -21.12 26.75 27.08
N TYR A 29 -22.07 25.86 26.80
CA TYR A 29 -21.80 24.47 26.44
C TYR A 29 -20.99 24.35 25.12
N PHE A 30 -21.38 25.07 24.07
CA PHE A 30 -20.63 25.10 22.81
C PHE A 30 -19.28 25.80 22.91
N TYR A 31 -19.10 26.74 23.84
CA TYR A 31 -17.79 27.34 24.09
C TYR A 31 -16.83 26.36 24.80
N LEU A 32 -17.34 25.58 25.76
CA LEU A 32 -16.54 24.63 26.53
C LEU A 32 -16.25 23.34 25.76
N TYR A 33 -17.27 22.80 25.06
CA TYR A 33 -17.28 21.49 24.41
C TYR A 33 -17.41 21.53 22.88
N GLY A 34 -17.56 22.71 22.27
CA GLY A 34 -17.58 22.85 20.82
C GLY A 34 -16.28 22.32 20.22
N ALA A 35 -16.39 21.60 19.11
CA ALA A 35 -15.26 21.00 18.42
C ALA A 35 -14.20 22.06 18.08
N ARG A 36 -13.12 22.10 18.88
CA ARG A 36 -12.06 23.12 18.82
C ARG A 36 -11.23 23.12 17.53
N ARG A 37 -11.47 22.18 16.61
CA ARG A 37 -10.75 22.07 15.33
C ARG A 37 -11.73 21.91 14.18
N GLY A 38 -11.64 22.82 13.21
CA GLY A 38 -12.40 22.75 11.97
C GLY A 38 -11.97 21.58 11.08
N LEU A 39 -12.85 21.15 10.16
CA LEU A 39 -12.61 20.02 9.26
C LEU A 39 -11.32 20.17 8.44
N ARG A 40 -11.05 21.38 7.91
CA ARG A 40 -9.82 21.66 7.14
C ARG A 40 -8.55 21.39 7.94
N GLN A 41 -8.55 21.79 9.22
CA GLN A 41 -7.39 21.60 10.08
C GLN A 41 -7.17 20.12 10.41
N ARG A 42 -8.25 19.35 10.60
CA ARG A 42 -8.14 17.89 10.79
C ARG A 42 -7.63 17.16 9.54
N ILE A 43 -8.10 17.56 8.36
CA ILE A 43 -7.59 16.99 7.09
C ILE A 43 -6.10 17.32 6.94
N ALA A 44 -5.70 18.57 7.20
CA ALA A 44 -4.30 18.96 7.15
C ALA A 44 -3.45 18.18 8.18
N ASP A 45 -3.91 18.07 9.43
CA ASP A 45 -3.23 17.32 10.49
C ASP A 45 -3.06 15.84 10.11
N PHE A 46 -4.09 15.22 9.50
CA PHE A 46 -4.04 13.83 9.05
C PHE A 46 -2.93 13.58 8.03
N PHE A 47 -2.86 14.39 6.96
CA PHE A 47 -1.85 14.19 5.91
C PHE A 47 -0.44 14.65 6.34
N LEU A 48 -0.33 15.65 7.21
CA LEU A 48 0.96 16.23 7.60
C LEU A 48 1.61 15.53 8.80
N HIS A 49 0.81 14.93 9.69
CA HIS A 49 1.30 14.36 10.95
C HIS A 49 0.86 12.91 11.15
N ASP A 50 -0.45 12.64 11.14
CA ASP A 50 -0.97 11.33 11.56
C ASP A 50 -0.56 10.21 10.59
N TRP A 51 -0.69 10.44 9.27
CA TRP A 51 -0.29 9.48 8.26
C TRP A 51 1.23 9.24 8.27
N PRO A 52 2.11 10.25 8.14
CA PRO A 52 3.55 10.03 8.21
C PRO A 52 3.99 9.37 9.52
N GLY A 53 3.33 9.69 10.65
CA GLY A 53 3.54 9.03 11.93
C GLY A 53 3.22 7.53 11.88
N ALA A 54 2.03 7.18 11.38
CA ALA A 54 1.61 5.79 11.24
C ALA A 54 2.55 4.96 10.35
N ILE A 55 3.04 5.52 9.23
CA ILE A 55 4.04 4.84 8.38
C ILE A 55 5.33 4.56 9.17
N ARG A 56 5.83 5.57 9.90
CA ARG A 56 7.08 5.43 10.66
C ARG A 56 6.95 4.41 11.77
N ASP A 57 5.79 4.31 12.40
CA ASP A 57 5.53 3.33 13.46
C ASP A 57 5.53 1.89 12.93
N LEU A 58 5.18 1.69 11.66
CA LEU A 58 5.15 0.39 10.96
C LEU A 58 6.50 -0.05 10.36
N TRP A 59 7.60 0.60 10.71
CA TRP A 59 8.90 0.34 10.08
C TRP A 59 9.39 -1.11 10.29
N ARG A 60 9.05 -1.74 11.43
CA ARG A 60 9.49 -3.11 11.75
C ARG A 60 8.77 -4.12 10.85
N GLU A 61 7.46 -3.96 10.75
CA GLU A 61 6.57 -4.77 9.91
C GLU A 61 6.93 -4.59 8.43
N THR A 62 7.28 -3.36 8.04
CA THR A 62 7.79 -3.05 6.71
C THR A 62 9.09 -3.79 6.43
N LEU A 63 10.07 -3.76 7.35
CA LEU A 63 11.32 -4.51 7.19
C LEU A 63 11.10 -6.02 7.13
N VAL A 64 10.16 -6.57 7.92
CA VAL A 64 9.81 -7.99 7.83
C VAL A 64 9.22 -8.33 6.47
N SER A 65 8.32 -7.50 5.95
CA SER A 65 7.74 -7.68 4.61
C SER A 65 8.81 -7.63 3.51
N VAL A 66 9.74 -6.68 3.61
CA VAL A 66 10.89 -6.57 2.70
C VAL A 66 11.79 -7.81 2.81
N ALA A 67 12.09 -8.27 4.02
CA ALA A 67 12.90 -9.48 4.22
C ALA A 67 12.22 -10.72 3.62
N LEU A 68 10.90 -10.89 3.82
CA LEU A 68 10.13 -11.98 3.21
C LEU A 68 10.16 -11.90 1.68
N MET A 69 10.02 -10.71 1.12
CA MET A 69 10.15 -10.50 -0.33
C MET A 69 11.52 -10.96 -0.84
N PHE A 70 12.62 -10.55 -0.17
CA PHE A 70 13.97 -10.97 -0.55
C PHE A 70 14.22 -12.48 -0.38
N VAL A 71 13.64 -13.10 0.65
CA VAL A 71 13.66 -14.57 0.81
C VAL A 71 12.97 -15.24 -0.36
N GLY A 72 11.80 -14.73 -0.78
CA GLY A 72 11.10 -15.19 -1.97
C GLY A 72 11.95 -15.02 -3.23
N ILE A 73 12.54 -13.83 -3.45
CA ILE A 73 13.43 -13.55 -4.60
C ILE A 73 14.57 -14.58 -4.66
N GLY A 74 15.24 -14.80 -3.53
CA GLY A 74 16.31 -15.79 -3.44
C GLY A 74 15.84 -17.20 -3.78
N ALA A 75 14.69 -17.62 -3.23
CA ALA A 75 14.12 -18.95 -3.47
C ALA A 75 13.72 -19.14 -4.94
N GLY A 76 13.02 -18.18 -5.54
CA GLY A 76 12.60 -18.23 -6.94
C GLY A 76 13.79 -18.26 -7.90
N ALA A 77 14.79 -17.40 -7.66
CA ALA A 77 16.01 -17.39 -8.45
C ALA A 77 16.76 -18.73 -8.34
N TRP A 78 16.90 -19.26 -7.13
CA TRP A 78 17.58 -20.54 -6.89
C TRP A 78 16.87 -21.73 -7.55
N LEU A 79 15.53 -21.77 -7.51
CA LEU A 79 14.75 -22.81 -8.16
C LEU A 79 14.96 -22.82 -9.68
N VAL A 80 14.83 -21.66 -10.34
CA VAL A 80 15.03 -21.56 -11.80
C VAL A 80 16.50 -21.76 -12.19
N ALA A 81 17.44 -21.37 -11.33
CA ALA A 81 18.87 -21.65 -11.52
C ALA A 81 19.19 -23.14 -11.50
N SER A 82 18.45 -23.91 -10.71
CA SER A 82 18.65 -25.35 -10.55
C SER A 82 17.99 -26.15 -11.68
N ASP A 83 16.78 -25.75 -12.08
CA ASP A 83 16.05 -26.34 -13.21
C ASP A 83 15.13 -25.28 -13.83
N THR A 84 15.33 -25.00 -15.12
CA THR A 84 14.55 -24.01 -15.86
C THR A 84 13.07 -24.36 -15.93
N GLY A 85 12.69 -25.63 -15.76
CA GLY A 85 11.30 -26.08 -15.70
C GLY A 85 10.50 -25.48 -14.53
N TRP A 86 11.18 -25.01 -13.47
CA TRP A 86 10.51 -24.27 -12.39
C TRP A 86 9.92 -22.94 -12.84
N PHE A 87 10.43 -22.34 -13.92
CA PHE A 87 9.94 -21.06 -14.40
C PHE A 87 8.45 -21.13 -14.76
N ASP A 88 8.05 -22.13 -15.54
CA ASP A 88 6.66 -22.31 -15.98
C ASP A 88 5.73 -22.75 -14.85
N ALA A 89 6.28 -23.32 -13.78
CA ALA A 89 5.53 -23.65 -12.56
C ALA A 89 5.28 -22.42 -11.66
N ILE A 90 6.18 -21.42 -11.70
CA ILE A 90 6.11 -20.21 -10.87
C ILE A 90 5.39 -19.07 -11.61
N ILE A 91 5.68 -18.89 -12.89
CA ILE A 91 5.20 -17.76 -13.69
C ILE A 91 4.14 -18.24 -14.68
N PRO A 92 2.87 -17.80 -14.55
CA PRO A 92 1.84 -18.11 -15.52
C PRO A 92 2.21 -17.62 -16.92
N ALA A 93 1.88 -18.38 -17.96
CA ALA A 93 2.24 -18.04 -19.35
C ALA A 93 1.81 -16.63 -19.79
N GLY A 94 0.65 -16.16 -19.32
CA GLY A 94 0.17 -14.80 -19.60
C GLY A 94 1.03 -13.69 -18.98
N LEU A 95 1.69 -13.96 -17.85
CA LEU A 95 2.61 -13.04 -17.17
C LEU A 95 4.02 -13.13 -17.75
N ALA A 96 4.45 -14.33 -18.16
CA ALA A 96 5.76 -14.54 -18.76
C ALA A 96 5.94 -13.68 -20.03
N ALA A 97 4.89 -13.53 -20.84
CA ALA A 97 4.88 -12.65 -22.02
C ALA A 97 6.11 -12.82 -22.94
N GLY A 98 6.60 -14.06 -23.08
CA GLY A 98 7.78 -14.39 -23.88
C GLY A 98 9.14 -14.20 -23.19
N ARG A 99 9.18 -13.80 -21.91
CA ARG A 99 10.39 -13.60 -21.09
C ARG A 99 10.85 -14.87 -20.35
N GLY A 100 10.69 -16.02 -21.00
CA GLY A 100 11.07 -17.31 -20.43
C GLY A 100 12.56 -17.62 -20.55
N PRO A 101 13.04 -18.72 -19.93
CA PRO A 101 14.43 -19.18 -20.04
C PRO A 101 14.91 -19.40 -21.49
N ASP A 102 13.98 -19.76 -22.38
CA ASP A 102 14.22 -19.99 -23.81
C ASP A 102 14.38 -18.70 -24.63
N ALA A 103 14.08 -17.53 -24.05
CA ALA A 103 14.24 -16.25 -24.73
C ALA A 103 15.72 -15.93 -25.01
N SER A 104 15.99 -15.32 -26.17
CA SER A 104 17.33 -14.81 -26.48
C SER A 104 17.66 -13.56 -25.66
N ALA A 105 18.95 -13.31 -25.43
CA ALA A 105 19.39 -12.10 -24.72
C ALA A 105 18.96 -10.84 -25.47
N GLU A 106 19.01 -10.85 -26.80
CA GLU A 106 18.59 -9.74 -27.66
C GLU A 106 17.11 -9.42 -27.48
N LEU A 107 16.25 -10.44 -27.41
CA LEU A 107 14.81 -10.27 -27.21
C LEU A 107 14.51 -9.71 -25.81
N LEU A 108 15.15 -10.24 -24.76
CA LEU A 108 14.97 -9.74 -23.40
C LEU A 108 15.44 -8.29 -23.27
N ARG A 109 16.55 -7.94 -23.94
CA ARG A 109 17.07 -6.57 -23.97
C ARG A 109 16.15 -5.64 -24.74
N SER A 110 15.63 -6.04 -25.91
CA SER A 110 14.70 -5.22 -26.68
C SER A 110 13.41 -4.98 -25.91
N MET A 111 12.94 -5.94 -25.09
CA MET A 111 11.79 -5.73 -24.21
C MET A 111 12.03 -4.68 -23.11
N LEU A 112 13.28 -4.43 -22.69
CA LEU A 112 13.61 -3.41 -21.70
C LEU A 112 13.72 -2.00 -22.31
N TYR A 113 14.17 -1.90 -23.57
CA TYR A 113 14.57 -0.61 -24.17
C TYR A 113 13.81 -0.22 -25.44
N ASP A 114 13.36 -1.19 -26.24
CA ASP A 114 12.76 -0.95 -27.57
C ASP A 114 11.22 -1.00 -27.54
N GLY A 115 10.61 -1.07 -26.35
CA GLY A 115 9.16 -1.08 -26.23
C GLY A 115 8.55 0.23 -26.73
N ASP A 116 7.69 0.14 -27.74
CA ASP A 116 6.89 1.27 -28.21
C ASP A 116 6.08 1.86 -27.04
N ASN A 117 5.91 3.18 -26.99
CA ASN A 117 5.37 3.90 -25.81
C ASN A 117 3.99 3.37 -25.34
N GLY A 118 3.22 2.76 -26.25
CA GLY A 118 1.95 2.10 -25.96
C GLY A 118 2.06 0.78 -25.20
N PHE A 119 3.13 0.00 -25.41
CA PHE A 119 3.36 -1.26 -24.69
C PHE A 119 3.87 -1.03 -23.27
N LEU A 120 4.80 -0.08 -23.09
CA LEU A 120 5.27 0.29 -21.74
C LEU A 120 4.15 0.86 -20.87
N SER A 121 3.29 1.73 -21.41
CA SER A 121 2.17 2.30 -20.66
C SER A 121 1.13 1.25 -20.26
N GLY A 122 0.80 0.31 -21.15
CA GLY A 122 -0.08 -0.81 -20.84
C GLY A 122 0.51 -1.76 -19.77
N PHE A 123 1.81 -2.04 -19.85
CA PHE A 123 2.50 -2.88 -18.88
C PHE A 123 2.63 -2.22 -17.50
N ALA A 124 2.93 -0.92 -17.44
CA ALA A 124 2.96 -0.15 -16.20
C ALA A 124 1.57 -0.11 -15.54
N ALA A 125 0.50 0.15 -16.30
CA ALA A 125 -0.87 0.11 -15.78
C ALA A 125 -1.24 -1.28 -15.22
N TYR A 126 -0.81 -2.34 -15.88
CA TYR A 126 -0.97 -3.71 -15.38
C TYR A 126 -0.21 -3.94 -14.07
N LEU A 127 1.08 -3.60 -14.01
CA LEU A 127 1.90 -3.76 -12.80
C LEU A 127 1.33 -2.96 -11.63
N PHE A 128 0.95 -1.71 -11.87
CA PHE A 128 0.31 -0.88 -10.87
C PHE A 128 -0.98 -1.52 -10.34
N THR A 129 -1.85 -1.99 -11.23
CA THR A 129 -3.10 -2.67 -10.86
C THR A 129 -2.82 -3.94 -10.06
N HIS A 130 -1.86 -4.74 -10.51
CA HIS A 130 -1.45 -5.97 -9.83
C HIS A 130 -0.91 -5.69 -8.42
N ASN A 131 0.00 -4.72 -8.28
CA ASN A 131 0.60 -4.39 -6.99
C ASN A 131 -0.43 -3.81 -6.00
N VAL A 132 -1.35 -2.97 -6.48
CA VAL A 132 -2.48 -2.48 -5.65
C VAL A 132 -3.36 -3.63 -5.19
N GLN A 133 -3.66 -4.61 -6.06
CA GLN A 133 -4.42 -5.80 -5.68
C GLN A 133 -3.68 -6.63 -4.63
N VAL A 134 -2.39 -6.88 -4.83
CA VAL A 134 -1.55 -7.62 -3.87
C VAL A 134 -1.50 -6.88 -2.54
N ALA A 135 -1.35 -5.55 -2.53
CA ALA A 135 -1.32 -4.74 -1.31
C ALA A 135 -2.65 -4.79 -0.54
N ILE A 136 -3.78 -4.61 -1.24
CA ILE A 136 -5.12 -4.70 -0.62
C ILE A 136 -5.36 -6.11 -0.08
N LEU A 137 -4.98 -7.14 -0.83
CA LEU A 137 -5.14 -8.53 -0.43
C LEU A 137 -4.25 -8.87 0.78
N ALA A 138 -3.00 -8.44 0.77
CA ALA A 138 -2.05 -8.59 1.87
C ALA A 138 -2.58 -7.96 3.16
N PHE A 139 -3.14 -6.76 3.07
CA PHE A 139 -3.81 -6.07 4.17
C PHE A 139 -5.05 -6.83 4.64
N ALA A 140 -5.94 -7.21 3.72
CA ALA A 140 -7.17 -7.91 4.03
C ALA A 140 -6.89 -9.26 4.71
N LEU A 141 -5.89 -10.00 4.28
CA LEU A 141 -5.51 -11.31 4.84
C LEU A 141 -4.80 -11.22 6.20
N GLY A 142 -4.49 -10.01 6.67
CA GLY A 142 -3.84 -9.80 7.97
C GLY A 142 -4.64 -10.35 9.16
N PHE A 143 -5.98 -10.42 9.06
CA PHE A 143 -6.82 -10.98 10.13
C PHE A 143 -6.49 -12.45 10.43
N ALA A 144 -5.98 -13.19 9.44
CA ALA A 144 -5.61 -14.59 9.55
C ALA A 144 -4.18 -14.75 10.10
N PHE A 145 -3.86 -14.01 11.17
CA PHE A 145 -2.56 -14.02 11.84
C PHE A 145 -1.37 -13.73 10.91
N ALA A 146 -1.60 -12.94 9.85
CA ALA A 146 -0.64 -12.65 8.78
C ALA A 146 -0.09 -13.89 8.03
N VAL A 147 -0.54 -15.12 8.30
CA VAL A 147 -0.03 -16.33 7.64
C VAL A 147 -0.23 -16.26 6.11
N PRO A 148 -1.43 -15.93 5.60
CA PRO A 148 -1.61 -15.82 4.16
C PRO A 148 -0.88 -14.61 3.57
N THR A 149 -0.71 -13.53 4.34
CA THR A 149 0.10 -12.36 3.94
C THR A 149 1.55 -12.73 3.74
N VAL A 150 2.14 -13.52 4.66
CA VAL A 150 3.52 -14.03 4.55
C VAL A 150 3.67 -14.89 3.29
N LEU A 151 2.74 -15.82 3.05
CA LEU A 151 2.76 -16.66 1.86
C LEU A 151 2.65 -15.83 0.57
N LEU A 152 1.80 -14.79 0.58
CA LEU A 152 1.65 -13.90 -0.55
C LEU A 152 2.93 -13.11 -0.85
N MET A 153 3.62 -12.60 0.18
CA MET A 153 4.91 -11.90 0.02
C MET A 153 5.99 -12.83 -0.51
N LEU A 154 6.09 -14.05 0.02
CA LEU A 154 7.03 -15.06 -0.45
C LEU A 154 6.75 -15.44 -1.90
N PHE A 155 5.49 -15.64 -2.27
CA PHE A 155 5.10 -16.00 -3.63
C PHE A 155 5.42 -14.88 -4.64
N ASN A 156 5.07 -13.63 -4.32
CA ASN A 156 5.43 -12.48 -5.17
C ASN A 156 6.96 -12.34 -5.30
N GLY A 157 7.69 -12.53 -4.19
CA GLY A 157 9.15 -12.57 -4.20
C GLY A 157 9.69 -13.68 -5.11
N CYS A 158 9.15 -14.91 -5.01
CA CYS A 158 9.54 -16.03 -5.86
C CYS A 158 9.33 -15.73 -7.34
N MET A 159 8.20 -15.14 -7.72
CA MET A 159 7.94 -14.74 -9.10
C MET A 159 8.95 -13.70 -9.60
N LEU A 160 9.24 -12.69 -8.78
CA LEU A 160 10.23 -11.67 -9.10
C LEU A 160 11.63 -12.27 -9.23
N GLY A 161 12.01 -13.18 -8.34
CA GLY A 161 13.30 -13.89 -8.38
C GLY A 161 13.45 -14.80 -9.59
N ALA A 162 12.40 -15.53 -9.95
CA ALA A 162 12.37 -16.37 -11.15
C ALA A 162 12.60 -15.55 -12.42
N LEU A 163 11.89 -14.42 -12.58
CA LEU A 163 12.10 -13.50 -13.69
C LEU A 163 13.49 -12.87 -13.66
N PHE A 164 13.93 -12.42 -12.48
CA PHE A 164 15.24 -11.81 -12.32
C PHE A 164 16.37 -12.74 -12.75
N TRP A 165 16.28 -14.02 -12.40
CA TRP A 165 17.26 -15.02 -12.79
C TRP A 165 17.35 -15.23 -14.30
N VAL A 166 16.23 -15.22 -15.03
CA VAL A 166 16.24 -15.34 -16.50
C VAL A 166 17.08 -14.22 -17.14
N TYR A 167 16.92 -12.99 -16.69
CA TYR A 167 17.72 -11.86 -17.17
C TYR A 167 19.17 -11.94 -16.68
N TRP A 168 19.38 -12.31 -15.42
CA TRP A 168 20.71 -12.47 -14.84
C TRP A 168 21.56 -13.50 -15.61
N ALA A 169 20.97 -14.66 -15.94
CA ALA A 169 21.62 -15.73 -16.69
C ALA A 169 22.04 -15.32 -18.12
N LYS A 170 21.43 -14.27 -18.68
CA LYS A 170 21.77 -13.70 -20.00
C LYS A 170 22.64 -12.44 -19.91
N GLY A 171 23.14 -12.11 -18.71
CA GLY A 171 23.98 -10.94 -18.49
C GLY A 171 23.23 -9.61 -18.44
N LEU A 172 21.89 -9.63 -18.30
CA LEU A 172 21.00 -8.46 -18.31
C LEU A 172 20.43 -8.13 -16.91
N GLY A 173 20.99 -8.71 -15.86
CA GLY A 173 20.46 -8.57 -14.50
C GLY A 173 20.54 -7.15 -13.95
N MET A 174 21.58 -6.39 -14.31
CA MET A 174 21.74 -5.00 -13.90
C MET A 174 20.76 -4.09 -14.65
N GLU A 175 20.54 -4.33 -15.94
CA GLU A 175 19.57 -3.62 -16.76
C GLU A 175 18.14 -3.85 -16.25
N LEU A 176 17.79 -5.10 -15.96
CA LEU A 176 16.49 -5.41 -15.36
C LEU A 176 16.36 -4.77 -13.97
N GLY A 177 17.39 -4.84 -13.13
CA GLY A 177 17.39 -4.22 -11.81
C GLY A 177 17.20 -2.70 -11.87
N GLY A 178 17.87 -2.02 -12.81
CA GLY A 178 17.70 -0.59 -13.05
C GLY A 178 16.30 -0.26 -13.58
N TRP A 179 15.78 -1.05 -14.51
CA TRP A 179 14.43 -0.91 -15.05
C TRP A 179 13.38 -1.08 -13.93
N LEU A 180 13.51 -2.12 -13.10
CA LEU A 180 12.68 -2.35 -11.92
C LEU A 180 12.85 -1.27 -10.85
N ALA A 181 14.02 -0.66 -10.70
CA ALA A 181 14.18 0.42 -9.73
C ALA A 181 13.41 1.68 -10.17
N ILE A 182 13.43 2.01 -11.47
CA ILE A 182 12.74 3.18 -12.01
C ILE A 182 11.21 3.01 -11.90
N HIS A 183 10.70 1.82 -12.24
CA HIS A 183 9.26 1.55 -12.19
C HIS A 183 8.79 1.13 -10.80
N GLY A 184 9.56 0.27 -10.14
CA GLY A 184 9.26 -0.28 -8.83
C GLY A 184 9.36 0.73 -7.68
N THR A 185 10.24 1.73 -7.69
CA THR A 185 10.23 2.72 -6.58
C THR A 185 8.97 3.59 -6.52
N THR A 186 8.22 3.68 -7.62
CA THR A 186 6.90 4.34 -7.65
C THR A 186 5.73 3.35 -7.50
N GLU A 187 5.97 2.05 -7.61
CA GLU A 187 4.93 1.02 -7.84
C GLU A 187 5.00 -0.21 -6.90
N LEU A 188 6.10 -0.44 -6.18
CA LEU A 188 6.29 -1.48 -5.14
C LEU A 188 6.22 -0.89 -3.74
#